data_AF-A0A7C4BTE3-F1
#
_entry.id   AF-A0A7C4BTE3-F1
#
_cell.length_a   1.000
_cell.length_b   1.000
_cell.length_c   1.000
_cell.angle_alpha   90.00
_cell.angle_beta   90.00
_cell.angle_gamma   90.00
#
_symmetry.space_group_name_H-M   'P 1'
#
loop_
_entity.id
_entity.type
_entity.pdbx_description
1 polymer ?
#
loop_
_entity_poly.entity_id
_entity_poly.type
_entity_poly.pdbx_seq_one_letter_code
_entity_poly.pdbx_strand_id
1 'polypeptide(L)'
;MPKIKDIIDVPPVKTVIELATVRKQDTEDNAELISLLETFVVTDDIEKNLQIILERIANYPNEGMGFFLTGSFGSGKSHFLSVLSLLFQYSWAWKYITSQSEKFNSYEAKIKDRRLLVLQIPLLEYRKTDALEDIFWNTIEETLASPKYKIFKPLAQSSFFLEQFEKYIIPAHARDINKFIQGKLSNKYTWDFL
;
A
#
# COMPACT_ATOMS: atom_id res chain seq x y z
N MET A 1 16.03 -28.27 38.10
CA MET A 1 16.25 -28.22 36.64
C MET A 1 15.83 -26.85 36.15
N PRO A 2 16.69 -26.12 35.40
CA PRO A 2 16.26 -24.87 34.76
C PRO A 2 15.12 -25.17 33.78
N LYS A 3 14.13 -24.27 33.71
CA LYS A 3 13.03 -24.37 32.76
C LYS A 3 13.47 -23.76 31.43
N ILE A 4 12.86 -24.17 30.33
CA ILE A 4 13.15 -23.64 28.99
C ILE A 4 13.04 -22.10 28.96
N LYS A 5 12.05 -21.54 29.66
CA LYS A 5 11.86 -20.08 29.82
C LYS A 5 12.99 -19.37 30.58
N ASP A 6 13.81 -20.10 31.32
CA ASP A 6 14.95 -19.56 32.08
C ASP A 6 16.21 -19.52 31.19
N ILE A 7 16.13 -20.05 29.95
CA ILE A 7 17.23 -20.19 28.98
C ILE A 7 16.93 -19.42 27.69
N ILE A 8 15.65 -19.32 27.31
CA ILE A 8 15.21 -18.72 26.05
C ILE A 8 14.31 -17.52 26.36
N ASP A 9 14.72 -16.35 25.88
CA ASP A 9 13.86 -15.18 25.80
C ASP A 9 13.05 -15.23 24.49
N VAL A 10 11.73 -15.17 24.60
CA VAL A 10 10.83 -15.18 23.44
C VAL A 10 10.24 -13.78 23.31
N PRO A 11 10.65 -12.99 22.30
CA PRO A 11 10.11 -11.65 22.13
C PRO A 11 8.60 -11.71 21.86
N PRO A 12 7.82 -10.71 22.29
CA PRO A 12 6.41 -10.64 22.00
C PRO A 12 6.19 -10.54 20.47
N VAL A 13 5.45 -11.48 19.90
CA VAL A 13 5.15 -11.51 18.46
C VAL A 13 3.77 -10.92 18.22
N LYS A 14 3.67 -9.96 17.29
CA LYS A 14 2.37 -9.46 16.82
C LYS A 14 1.66 -10.58 16.05
N THR A 15 0.52 -11.03 16.56
CA THR A 15 -0.20 -12.20 16.02
C THR A 15 -0.96 -11.91 14.72
N VAL A 16 -1.26 -10.63 14.46
CA VAL A 16 -2.01 -10.20 13.27
C VAL A 16 -1.23 -9.11 12.54
N ILE A 17 -0.95 -9.38 11.27
CA ILE A 17 -0.33 -8.41 10.36
C ILE A 17 -1.39 -8.01 9.33
N GLU A 18 -1.71 -6.72 9.32
CA GLU A 18 -2.64 -6.12 8.36
C GLU A 18 -1.85 -5.41 7.28
N LEU A 19 -2.20 -5.67 6.01
CA LEU A 19 -1.59 -4.95 4.89
C LEU A 19 -1.80 -3.44 5.00
N ALA A 20 -2.92 -3.02 5.59
CA ALA A 20 -3.24 -1.63 5.85
C ALA A 20 -2.19 -0.91 6.74
N THR A 21 -1.45 -1.65 7.57
CA THR A 21 -0.37 -1.08 8.39
C THR A 21 0.69 -0.42 7.51
N VAL A 22 1.11 -1.07 6.42
CA VAL A 22 2.13 -0.52 5.53
C VAL A 22 1.56 0.63 4.68
N ARG A 23 0.26 0.64 4.41
CA ARG A 23 -0.41 1.73 3.67
C ARG A 23 -0.51 3.04 4.45
N LYS A 24 -0.65 2.99 5.77
CA LYS A 24 -0.86 4.18 6.64
C LYS A 24 0.43 4.90 7.03
N GLN A 25 1.60 4.40 6.61
CA GLN A 25 2.90 4.81 7.17
C GLN A 25 3.77 5.40 6.06
N ASP A 26 3.97 6.73 6.15
CA ASP A 26 4.71 7.51 5.16
C ASP A 26 6.16 7.83 5.58
N THR A 27 6.64 7.26 6.69
CA THR A 27 7.97 7.60 7.24
C THR A 27 8.88 6.39 7.39
N GLU A 28 10.16 6.60 7.07
CA GLU A 28 11.23 5.59 7.16
C GLU A 28 11.58 5.24 8.62
N ASP A 29 11.34 6.15 9.57
CA ASP A 29 11.59 5.95 11.00
C ASP A 29 10.45 5.21 11.73
N ASN A 30 9.64 4.44 11.01
CA ASN A 30 8.53 3.74 11.62
C ASN A 30 8.98 2.39 12.20
N ALA A 31 9.07 2.33 13.53
CA ALA A 31 9.41 1.12 14.28
C ALA A 31 8.52 -0.09 13.94
N GLU A 32 7.28 0.13 13.50
CA GLU A 32 6.39 -0.95 13.09
C GLU A 32 6.79 -1.56 11.74
N LEU A 33 7.25 -0.76 10.77
CA LEU A 33 7.77 -1.27 9.49
C LEU A 33 9.06 -2.06 9.69
N ILE A 34 9.94 -1.55 10.55
CA ILE A 34 11.18 -2.23 10.92
C ILE A 34 10.86 -3.56 11.59
N SER A 35 9.92 -3.59 12.55
CA SER A 35 9.49 -4.81 13.22
C SER A 35 8.92 -5.85 12.25
N LEU A 36 8.17 -5.43 11.22
CA LEU A 36 7.69 -6.34 10.17
C LEU A 36 8.87 -6.99 9.42
N LEU A 37 9.94 -6.27 9.14
CA LEU A 37 11.10 -6.84 8.44
C LEU A 37 11.96 -7.72 9.36
N GLU A 38 12.17 -7.31 10.61
CA GLU A 38 12.96 -8.06 11.61
C GLU A 38 12.32 -9.39 11.99
N THR A 39 10.99 -9.44 12.02
CA THR A 39 10.24 -10.67 12.35
C THR A 39 10.04 -11.60 11.15
N PHE A 40 10.46 -11.20 9.94
CA PHE A 40 10.30 -11.99 8.74
C PHE A 40 11.49 -12.92 8.51
N VAL A 41 11.25 -14.22 8.66
CA VAL A 41 12.26 -15.27 8.48
C VAL A 41 12.21 -15.82 7.04
N VAL A 42 13.33 -15.73 6.34
CA VAL A 42 13.48 -16.30 4.99
C VAL A 42 13.84 -17.79 5.11
N THR A 43 12.83 -18.65 4.99
CA THR A 43 13.03 -20.10 4.81
C THR A 43 13.28 -20.44 3.34
N ASP A 44 13.71 -21.67 3.04
CA ASP A 44 13.94 -22.12 1.65
C ASP A 44 12.73 -21.92 0.72
N ASP A 45 11.52 -22.14 1.22
CA ASP A 45 10.30 -21.97 0.43
C ASP A 45 9.94 -20.50 0.22
N ILE A 46 10.12 -19.67 1.25
CA ILE A 46 9.97 -18.21 1.14
C ILE A 46 11.00 -17.63 0.17
N GLU A 47 12.24 -18.15 0.23
CA GLU A 47 13.32 -17.74 -0.66
C GLU A 47 12.96 -18.00 -2.12
N LYS A 48 12.51 -19.22 -2.44
CA LYS A 48 12.05 -19.60 -3.78
C LYS A 48 10.88 -18.72 -4.25
N ASN A 49 9.90 -18.49 -3.38
CA ASN A 49 8.72 -17.67 -3.71
C ASN A 49 9.11 -16.22 -4.01
N LEU A 50 9.99 -15.63 -3.20
CA LEU A 50 10.53 -14.28 -3.45
C LEU A 50 11.32 -14.25 -4.75
N GLN A 51 12.20 -15.22 -5.01
CA GLN A 51 12.97 -15.26 -6.26
C GLN A 51 12.08 -15.29 -7.49
N ILE A 52 11.00 -16.07 -7.50
CA ILE A 52 10.04 -16.12 -8.61
C ILE A 52 9.46 -14.73 -8.90
N ILE A 53 9.05 -14.00 -7.86
CA ILE A 53 8.47 -12.65 -8.03
C ILE A 53 9.55 -11.64 -8.43
N LEU A 54 10.69 -11.64 -7.75
CA LEU A 54 11.76 -10.67 -7.97
C LEU A 54 12.43 -10.82 -9.33
N GLU A 55 12.67 -12.06 -9.80
CA GLU A 55 13.19 -12.35 -11.14
C GLU A 55 12.30 -11.75 -12.22
N ARG A 56 10.98 -11.91 -12.05
CA ARG A 56 9.98 -11.37 -12.95
C ARG A 56 10.00 -9.85 -13.00
N ILE A 57 9.96 -9.19 -11.84
CA ILE A 57 10.02 -7.73 -11.75
C ILE A 57 11.36 -7.20 -12.29
N ALA A 58 12.48 -7.87 -11.99
CA ALA A 58 13.81 -7.46 -12.41
C ALA A 58 14.00 -7.52 -13.92
N ASN A 59 13.58 -8.60 -14.57
CA ASN A 59 13.97 -8.88 -15.96
C ASN A 59 12.84 -8.63 -16.98
N TYR A 60 11.58 -8.55 -16.57
CA TYR A 60 10.43 -8.38 -17.45
C TYR A 60 9.54 -7.19 -17.02
N PRO A 61 10.09 -5.96 -16.91
CA PRO A 61 9.39 -4.82 -16.31
C PRO A 61 8.18 -4.30 -17.11
N ASN A 62 8.08 -4.66 -18.39
CA ASN A 62 6.99 -4.22 -19.27
C ASN A 62 5.91 -5.29 -19.47
N GLU A 63 6.02 -6.44 -18.77
CA GLU A 63 5.06 -7.53 -18.88
C GLU A 63 4.11 -7.54 -17.67
N GLY A 64 2.81 -7.64 -17.94
CA GLY A 64 1.80 -7.81 -16.90
C GLY A 64 1.83 -9.23 -16.35
N MET A 65 1.80 -9.36 -15.02
CA MET A 65 1.94 -10.65 -14.34
C MET A 65 1.00 -10.76 -13.14
N GLY A 66 0.58 -11.99 -12.85
CA GLY A 66 -0.25 -12.32 -11.70
C GLY A 66 0.35 -13.48 -10.90
N PHE A 67 0.34 -13.35 -9.58
CA PHE A 67 0.80 -14.38 -8.65
C PHE A 67 -0.33 -14.74 -7.70
N PHE A 68 -0.52 -16.04 -7.46
CA PHE A 68 -1.49 -16.52 -6.49
C PHE A 68 -0.76 -17.09 -5.28
N LEU A 69 -0.92 -16.45 -4.12
CA LEU A 69 -0.30 -16.86 -2.87
C LEU A 69 -1.29 -17.73 -2.06
N THR A 70 -0.98 -19.01 -1.91
CA THR A 70 -1.81 -19.98 -1.18
C THR A 70 -1.19 -20.31 0.18
N GLY A 71 -2.05 -20.66 1.14
CA GLY A 71 -1.60 -21.06 2.48
C GLY A 71 -2.74 -21.00 3.50
N SER A 72 -2.64 -21.77 4.57
CA SER A 72 -3.61 -21.79 5.66
C SER A 72 -3.70 -20.45 6.41
N PHE A 73 -4.77 -20.25 7.19
CA PHE A 73 -4.84 -19.09 8.08
C PHE A 73 -3.66 -19.08 9.04
N GLY A 74 -3.05 -17.91 9.27
CA GLY A 74 -1.86 -17.77 10.12
C GLY A 74 -0.52 -18.15 9.45
N SER A 75 -0.51 -18.58 8.18
CA SER A 75 0.73 -18.98 7.49
C SER A 75 1.65 -17.83 7.05
N GLY A 76 1.42 -16.60 7.51
CA GLY A 76 2.25 -15.43 7.17
C GLY A 76 1.99 -14.78 5.80
N LYS A 77 0.87 -15.07 5.10
CA LYS A 77 0.60 -14.47 3.78
C LYS A 77 0.56 -12.95 3.77
N SER A 78 -0.14 -12.34 4.73
CA SER A 78 -0.18 -10.88 4.85
C SER A 78 1.19 -10.31 5.19
N HIS A 79 1.98 -11.02 6.01
CA HIS A 79 3.36 -10.65 6.33
C HIS A 79 4.26 -10.66 5.10
N PHE A 80 4.19 -11.72 4.30
CA PHE A 80 4.90 -11.84 3.03
C PHE A 80 4.58 -10.67 2.09
N LEU A 81 3.30 -10.36 1.92
CA LEU A 81 2.86 -9.24 1.07
C LEU A 81 3.30 -7.88 1.63
N SER A 82 3.28 -7.69 2.95
CA SER A 82 3.79 -6.48 3.60
C SER A 82 5.29 -6.30 3.38
N VAL A 83 6.07 -7.36 3.53
CA VAL A 83 7.52 -7.33 3.27
C VAL A 83 7.81 -7.04 1.81
N LEU A 84 7.12 -7.73 0.88
CA LEU A 84 7.27 -7.48 -0.55
C LEU A 84 6.94 -6.02 -0.91
N SER A 85 5.87 -5.47 -0.32
CA SER A 85 5.50 -4.07 -0.44
C SER A 85 6.61 -3.13 0.05
N LEU A 86 7.25 -3.43 1.19
CA LEU A 86 8.35 -2.63 1.73
C LEU A 86 9.59 -2.66 0.82
N LEU A 87 9.95 -3.83 0.29
CA LEU A 87 11.10 -3.98 -0.62
C LEU A 87 10.96 -3.13 -1.89
N PHE A 88 9.75 -2.99 -2.42
CA PHE A 88 9.50 -2.18 -3.61
C PHE A 88 9.34 -0.69 -3.32
N GLN A 89 9.15 -0.31 -2.06
CA GLN A 89 8.93 1.07 -1.66
C GLN A 89 10.15 1.76 -1.05
N TYR A 90 11.04 0.99 -0.43
CA TYR A 90 12.12 1.50 0.42
C TYR A 90 13.43 0.73 0.19
N SER A 91 14.45 1.42 -0.30
CA SER A 91 15.76 0.81 -0.57
C SER A 91 16.40 0.26 0.72
N TRP A 92 16.14 0.88 1.88
CA TRP A 92 16.66 0.42 3.18
C TRP A 92 16.08 -0.92 3.63
N ALA A 93 14.92 -1.34 3.13
CA ALA A 93 14.27 -2.59 3.53
C ALA A 93 15.03 -3.83 3.02
N TRP A 94 15.76 -3.69 1.92
CA TRP A 94 16.48 -4.80 1.29
C TRP A 94 17.52 -5.45 2.21
N LYS A 95 18.17 -4.67 3.09
CA LYS A 95 19.19 -5.18 4.01
C LYS A 95 18.68 -6.31 4.92
N TYR A 96 17.39 -6.33 5.23
CA TYR A 96 16.78 -7.34 6.10
C TYR A 96 16.60 -8.70 5.41
N ILE A 97 16.50 -8.72 4.08
CA ILE A 97 16.39 -9.98 3.32
C ILE A 97 17.74 -10.42 2.77
N THR A 98 18.60 -9.50 2.34
CA THR A 98 19.93 -9.83 1.77
C THR A 98 20.90 -10.33 2.83
N SER A 99 20.74 -9.91 4.09
CA SER A 99 21.47 -10.49 5.23
C SER A 99 21.10 -11.94 5.54
N GLN A 100 19.91 -12.39 5.11
CA GLN A 100 19.46 -13.78 5.28
C GLN A 100 19.81 -14.66 4.08
N SER A 101 19.93 -14.09 2.87
CA SER A 101 20.36 -14.80 1.67
C SER A 101 21.00 -13.90 0.62
N GLU A 102 22.23 -14.23 0.22
CA GLU A 102 22.99 -13.51 -0.81
C GLU A 102 22.34 -13.60 -2.21
N LYS A 103 21.45 -14.58 -2.45
CA LYS A 103 20.77 -14.72 -3.74
C LYS A 103 19.93 -13.49 -4.09
N PHE A 104 19.51 -12.72 -3.08
CA PHE A 104 18.75 -11.49 -3.28
C PHE A 104 19.59 -10.29 -3.73
N ASN A 105 20.92 -10.32 -3.59
CA ASN A 105 21.80 -9.20 -3.93
C ASN A 105 21.67 -8.76 -5.40
N SER A 106 21.52 -9.74 -6.30
CA SER A 106 21.36 -9.47 -7.73
C SER A 106 20.02 -8.79 -8.07
N TYR A 107 18.96 -9.11 -7.32
CA TYR A 107 17.65 -8.46 -7.47
C TYR A 107 17.62 -7.08 -6.83
N GLU A 108 18.25 -6.92 -5.66
CA GLU A 108 18.40 -5.62 -5.00
C GLU A 108 19.00 -4.61 -5.98
N ALA A 109 20.15 -4.94 -6.57
CA ALA A 109 20.87 -4.05 -7.49
C ALA A 109 20.03 -3.63 -8.71
N LYS A 110 19.07 -4.47 -9.13
CA LYS A 110 18.20 -4.17 -10.28
C LYS A 110 16.93 -3.42 -9.89
N ILE A 111 16.43 -3.59 -8.67
CA ILE A 111 15.07 -3.15 -8.28
C ILE A 111 15.09 -1.97 -7.32
N LYS A 112 16.01 -1.88 -6.36
CA LYS A 112 15.91 -0.96 -5.21
C LYS A 112 15.81 0.53 -5.54
N ASP A 113 16.32 0.93 -6.71
CA ASP A 113 16.35 2.32 -7.17
C ASP A 113 15.30 2.58 -8.27
N ARG A 114 14.45 1.59 -8.59
CA ARG A 114 13.35 1.77 -9.53
C ARG A 114 12.23 2.59 -8.90
N ARG A 115 11.64 3.48 -9.70
CA ARG A 115 10.45 4.24 -9.32
C ARG A 115 9.21 3.39 -9.55
N LEU A 116 8.84 2.59 -8.56
CA LEU A 116 7.65 1.75 -8.58
C LEU A 116 6.53 2.42 -7.80
N LEU A 117 5.34 2.49 -8.40
CA LEU A 117 4.11 2.83 -7.67
C LEU A 117 3.54 1.53 -7.09
N VAL A 118 3.64 1.37 -5.78
CA VAL A 118 3.17 0.17 -5.08
C VAL A 118 1.80 0.44 -4.49
N LEU A 119 0.79 -0.30 -4.94
CA LEU A 119 -0.60 -0.18 -4.48
C LEU A 119 -0.94 -1.33 -3.55
N GLN A 120 -1.55 -1.02 -2.40
CA GLN A 120 -1.96 -2.00 -1.42
C GLN A 120 -3.48 -1.97 -1.28
N ILE A 121 -4.14 -3.02 -1.76
CA ILE A 121 -5.60 -3.11 -1.81
C ILE A 121 -6.08 -4.25 -0.89
N PRO A 122 -6.26 -4.00 0.42
CA PRO A 122 -6.87 -4.97 1.32
C PRO A 122 -8.39 -5.02 1.12
N LEU A 123 -8.85 -5.93 0.26
CA LEU A 123 -10.27 -6.06 -0.12
C LEU A 123 -11.25 -6.25 1.06
N LEU A 124 -10.76 -6.67 2.23
CA LEU A 124 -11.56 -6.81 3.45
C LEU A 124 -12.07 -5.47 4.01
N GLU A 125 -11.46 -4.34 3.62
CA GLU A 125 -11.89 -3.00 4.05
C GLU A 125 -13.04 -2.45 3.21
N TYR A 126 -13.38 -3.10 2.10
CA TYR A 126 -14.36 -2.63 1.14
C TYR A 126 -15.67 -3.39 1.24
N ARG A 127 -16.76 -2.75 0.83
CA ARG A 127 -18.07 -3.38 0.77
C ARG A 127 -18.16 -4.22 -0.50
N LYS A 128 -18.98 -5.28 -0.45
CA LYS A 128 -19.24 -6.13 -1.62
C LYS A 128 -19.89 -5.37 -2.80
N THR A 129 -20.49 -4.22 -2.53
CA THR A 129 -21.12 -3.36 -3.52
C THR A 129 -20.15 -2.42 -4.22
N ASP A 130 -18.93 -2.27 -3.69
CA ASP A 130 -17.94 -1.38 -4.25
C ASP A 130 -17.32 -2.06 -5.49
N ALA A 131 -17.30 -1.36 -6.62
CA ALA A 131 -16.71 -1.91 -7.85
C ALA A 131 -15.18 -1.97 -7.70
N LEU A 132 -14.57 -3.06 -8.18
CA LEU A 132 -13.11 -3.21 -8.14
C LEU A 132 -12.39 -2.09 -8.89
N GLU A 133 -13.00 -1.57 -9.97
CA GLU A 133 -12.48 -0.45 -10.73
C GLU A 133 -12.45 0.84 -9.89
N ASP A 134 -13.51 1.13 -9.14
CA ASP A 134 -13.55 2.28 -8.23
C ASP A 134 -12.51 2.13 -7.12
N ILE A 135 -12.43 0.94 -6.51
CA ILE A 135 -11.42 0.63 -5.49
C ILE A 135 -10.01 0.89 -6.04
N PHE A 136 -9.73 0.42 -7.25
CA PHE A 136 -8.43 0.56 -7.90
C PHE A 136 -8.09 2.03 -8.18
N TRP A 137 -8.98 2.78 -8.83
CA TRP A 137 -8.73 4.18 -9.17
C TRP A 137 -8.65 5.08 -7.94
N ASN A 138 -9.52 4.85 -6.94
CA ASN A 138 -9.43 5.55 -5.66
C ASN A 138 -8.08 5.28 -4.99
N THR A 139 -7.64 4.01 -4.94
CA THR A 139 -6.35 3.66 -4.33
C THR A 139 -5.18 4.30 -5.08
N ILE A 140 -5.21 4.35 -6.42
CA ILE A 140 -4.17 5.03 -7.21
C ILE A 140 -4.13 6.51 -6.88
N GLU A 141 -5.28 7.18 -6.91
CA GLU A 141 -5.37 8.61 -6.66
C GLU A 141 -4.87 8.95 -5.26
N GLU A 142 -5.32 8.23 -4.23
CA GLU A 142 -4.87 8.39 -2.86
C GLU A 142 -3.36 8.15 -2.72
N THR A 143 -2.85 7.10 -3.37
CA THR A 143 -1.41 6.79 -3.32
C THR A 143 -0.60 7.89 -3.99
N LEU A 144 -1.02 8.39 -5.16
CA LEU A 144 -0.35 9.49 -5.86
C LEU A 144 -0.42 10.81 -5.09
N ALA A 145 -1.55 11.09 -4.43
CA ALA A 145 -1.75 12.28 -3.62
C ALA A 145 -0.97 12.25 -2.29
N SER A 146 -0.49 11.07 -1.87
CA SER A 146 0.24 10.91 -0.60
C SER A 146 1.48 11.83 -0.49
N PRO A 147 1.96 12.13 0.73
CA PRO A 147 3.15 12.95 0.96
C PRO A 147 4.40 12.47 0.21
N LYS A 148 4.47 11.17 -0.12
CA LYS A 148 5.56 10.56 -0.87
C LYS A 148 5.63 11.01 -2.32
N TYR A 149 4.49 11.10 -3.01
CA TYR A 149 4.44 11.39 -4.45
C TYR A 149 3.95 12.80 -4.76
N LYS A 150 3.00 13.36 -3.98
CA LYS A 150 2.43 14.71 -4.14
C LYS A 150 1.91 14.99 -5.56
N ILE A 151 1.37 13.97 -6.21
CA ILE A 151 0.76 14.05 -7.54
C ILE A 151 -0.76 14.05 -7.38
N PHE A 152 -1.37 15.20 -7.64
CA PHE A 152 -2.82 15.36 -7.57
C PHE A 152 -3.42 15.25 -8.97
N LYS A 153 -4.09 14.12 -9.25
CA LYS A 153 -4.79 13.87 -10.51
C LYS A 153 -6.14 13.20 -10.22
N PRO A 154 -7.25 13.73 -10.77
CA PRO A 154 -8.58 13.14 -10.58
C PRO A 154 -8.71 11.90 -11.47
N LEU A 155 -8.27 10.77 -10.94
CA LEU A 155 -8.33 9.46 -11.58
C LEU A 155 -9.54 8.67 -11.09
N ALA A 156 -9.95 8.87 -9.84
CA ALA A 156 -11.19 8.37 -9.30
C ALA A 156 -12.40 8.96 -10.03
N GLN A 157 -13.45 8.15 -10.22
CA GLN A 157 -14.66 8.61 -10.90
C GLN A 157 -15.30 9.80 -10.20
N SER A 158 -15.35 9.79 -8.86
CA SER A 158 -15.87 10.88 -8.04
C SER A 158 -15.06 12.16 -8.22
N SER A 159 -13.74 12.07 -8.17
CA SER A 159 -12.84 13.21 -8.35
C SER A 159 -12.90 13.77 -9.77
N PHE A 160 -12.97 12.91 -10.78
CA PHE A 160 -13.16 13.32 -12.17
C PHE A 160 -14.50 14.05 -12.33
N PHE A 161 -15.58 13.51 -11.77
CA PHE A 161 -16.89 14.16 -11.79
C PHE A 161 -16.85 15.54 -11.13
N LEU A 162 -16.21 15.67 -9.96
CA LEU A 162 -16.07 16.97 -9.28
C LEU A 162 -15.28 17.97 -10.13
N GLU A 163 -14.18 17.56 -10.75
CA GLU A 163 -13.42 18.42 -11.67
C GLU A 163 -14.29 18.89 -12.86
N GLN A 164 -15.06 17.98 -13.47
CA GLN A 164 -15.96 18.37 -14.57
C GLN A 164 -17.09 19.29 -14.08
N PHE A 165 -17.61 19.05 -12.89
CA PHE A 165 -18.64 19.88 -12.26
C PHE A 165 -18.13 21.30 -12.01
N GLU A 166 -16.95 21.43 -11.41
CA GLU A 166 -16.28 22.71 -11.19
C GLU A 166 -15.95 23.43 -12.51
N LYS A 167 -15.52 22.69 -13.53
CA LYS A 167 -15.11 23.28 -14.79
C LYS A 167 -16.28 23.76 -15.65
N TYR A 168 -17.39 23.03 -15.68
CA TYR A 168 -18.48 23.28 -16.62
C TYR A 168 -19.79 23.71 -15.98
N ILE A 169 -20.07 23.30 -14.75
CA ILE A 169 -21.35 23.58 -14.09
C ILE A 169 -21.25 24.83 -13.20
N ILE A 170 -20.22 24.92 -12.36
CA ILE A 170 -20.04 26.05 -11.44
C ILE A 170 -20.03 27.42 -12.15
N PRO A 171 -19.29 27.63 -13.26
CA PRO A 171 -19.23 28.94 -13.90
C PRO A 171 -20.59 29.44 -14.41
N ALA A 172 -21.48 28.53 -14.80
CA ALA A 172 -22.80 28.85 -15.32
C ALA A 172 -23.88 28.91 -14.22
N HIS A 173 -23.74 28.13 -13.14
CA HIS A 173 -24.83 27.88 -12.18
C HIS A 173 -24.47 28.18 -10.72
N ALA A 174 -23.32 28.81 -10.43
CA ALA A 174 -22.87 29.08 -9.05
C ALA A 174 -23.94 29.77 -8.17
N ARG A 175 -24.71 30.72 -8.71
CA ARG A 175 -25.76 31.42 -7.95
C ARG A 175 -26.88 30.48 -7.52
N ASP A 176 -27.35 29.64 -8.42
CA ASP A 176 -28.44 28.70 -8.15
C ASP A 176 -27.99 27.61 -7.18
N ILE A 177 -26.76 27.11 -7.35
CA ILE A 177 -26.13 26.13 -6.46
C ILE A 177 -25.96 26.71 -5.06
N ASN A 178 -25.42 27.92 -4.93
CA ASN A 178 -25.26 28.58 -3.63
C ASN A 178 -26.62 28.84 -2.96
N LYS A 179 -27.64 29.26 -3.72
CA LYS A 179 -29.00 29.42 -3.19
C LYS A 179 -29.57 28.09 -2.67
N PHE A 180 -29.35 26.99 -3.39
CA PHE A 180 -29.74 25.66 -2.95
C PHE A 180 -29.02 25.23 -1.66
N ILE A 181 -27.70 25.39 -1.59
CA ILE A 181 -26.88 25.07 -0.41
C ILE A 181 -27.34 25.87 0.81
N GLN A 182 -27.50 27.19 0.65
CA GLN A 182 -27.94 28.09 1.73
C GLN A 182 -29.35 27.75 2.22
N GLY A 183 -30.25 27.37 1.30
CA GLY A 183 -31.61 26.94 1.64
C GLY A 183 -31.69 25.61 2.38
N LYS A 184 -30.66 24.75 2.27
CA LYS A 184 -30.59 23.46 2.98
C LYS A 184 -29.76 23.51 4.27
N LEU A 185 -28.72 24.33 4.29
CA LEU A 185 -27.81 24.46 5.42
C LEU A 185 -28.02 25.81 6.12
N SER A 186 -27.18 26.80 5.79
CA SER A 186 -27.28 28.17 6.30
C SER A 186 -26.66 29.14 5.30
N ASN A 187 -26.98 30.44 5.43
CA ASN A 187 -26.46 31.50 4.56
C ASN A 187 -24.92 31.67 4.60
N LYS A 188 -24.24 31.03 5.56
CA LYS A 188 -22.78 31.07 5.67
C LYS A 188 -22.06 30.09 4.75
N TYR A 189 -22.77 29.11 4.18
CA TYR A 189 -22.19 28.09 3.31
C TYR A 189 -22.43 28.42 1.85
N THR A 190 -21.39 28.25 1.04
CA THR A 190 -21.41 28.31 -0.43
C THR A 190 -20.53 27.19 -0.96
N TRP A 191 -20.59 26.90 -2.26
CA TRP A 191 -19.73 25.92 -2.91
C TRP A 191 -18.26 26.08 -2.55
N ASP A 192 -17.74 27.31 -2.56
CA ASP A 192 -16.33 27.60 -2.26
C ASP A 192 -15.94 27.49 -0.77
N PHE A 193 -16.93 27.34 0.13
CA PHE A 193 -16.73 27.30 1.59
C PHE A 193 -17.35 26.04 2.22
N LEU A 194 -17.59 25.00 1.41
CA LEU A 194 -17.91 23.64 1.85
C LEU A 194 -16.63 22.81 1.97
#